data_AF-A0AAV9UH02-F1
#
_entry.id   AF-A0AAV9UH02-F1
#
_cell.length_a   1.000
_cell.length_b   1.000
_cell.length_c   1.000
_cell.angle_alpha   90.00
_cell.angle_beta   90.00
_cell.angle_gamma   90.00
#
_symmetry.space_group_name_H-M   'P 1'
#
loop_
_entity.id
_entity.type
_entity.pdbx_description
1 polymer ?
#
loop_
_entity_poly.entity_id
_entity_poly.type
_entity_poly.pdbx_seq_one_letter_code
_entity_poly.pdbx_strand_id
1 'polypeptide(L)'
;MAPPKSKPGRSAIADVVTREYTIHMHKRVHGVSFKKRAPTAVKEIKAFAHKQMGTIDVRLDPQLNKEVWKQGIKGVPYRLRVRISRKRNDEEGAKEKLYSFVEAVNVKNPKGLQTTVVDA
;
A
#
# COMPACT_ATOMS: atom_id res chain seq x y z
N MET A 1 -26.18 19.48 -32.21
CA MET A 1 -25.58 19.27 -30.88
C MET A 1 -24.10 19.00 -31.05
N ALA A 2 -23.23 19.83 -30.47
CA ALA A 2 -21.78 19.63 -30.53
C ALA A 2 -21.36 18.36 -29.75
N PRO A 3 -20.31 17.63 -30.18
CA PRO A 3 -19.83 16.47 -29.44
C PRO A 3 -19.29 16.89 -28.06
N PRO A 4 -19.44 16.06 -27.02
CA PRO A 4 -18.96 16.38 -25.68
C PRO A 4 -17.44 16.51 -25.69
N LYS A 5 -16.92 17.66 -25.22
CA LYS A 5 -15.49 17.90 -25.04
C LYS A 5 -14.89 16.79 -24.16
N SER A 6 -13.89 16.08 -24.67
CA SER A 6 -13.11 15.11 -23.87
C SER A 6 -12.45 15.84 -22.71
N LYS A 7 -12.60 15.30 -21.50
CA LYS A 7 -11.97 15.88 -20.30
C LYS A 7 -10.45 15.86 -20.48
N PRO A 8 -9.72 16.91 -20.06
CA PRO A 8 -8.27 16.94 -20.17
C PRO A 8 -7.67 15.74 -19.43
N GLY A 9 -6.77 15.02 -20.11
CA GLY A 9 -6.09 13.86 -19.55
C GLY A 9 -5.29 14.26 -18.30
N ARG A 10 -5.47 13.53 -17.20
CA ARG A 10 -4.73 13.77 -15.95
C ARG A 10 -3.23 13.54 -16.21
N SER A 11 -2.40 14.53 -15.89
CA SER A 11 -0.94 14.45 -16.11
C SER A 11 -0.28 13.46 -15.15
N ALA A 12 0.73 12.72 -15.61
CA ALA A 12 1.48 11.74 -14.81
C ALA A 12 2.22 12.34 -13.59
N ILE A 13 2.44 13.66 -13.56
CA ILE A 13 3.00 14.37 -12.39
C ILE A 13 1.96 14.48 -11.28
N ALA A 14 0.71 14.82 -11.61
CA ALA A 14 -0.42 14.81 -10.68
C ALA A 14 -0.78 13.40 -10.17
N ASP A 15 -0.10 12.38 -10.71
CA ASP A 15 -0.24 11.00 -10.31
C ASP A 15 0.84 10.55 -9.32
N VAL A 16 1.95 11.26 -9.14
CA VAL A 16 2.88 10.95 -8.04
C VAL A 16 2.25 11.42 -6.73
N VAL A 17 1.95 10.48 -5.84
CA VAL A 17 1.23 10.77 -4.60
C VAL A 17 1.74 9.85 -3.50
N THR A 18 1.98 10.42 -2.32
CA THR A 18 2.29 9.69 -1.10
C THR A 18 1.12 9.81 -0.12
N ARG A 19 0.65 8.68 0.40
CA ARG A 19 -0.44 8.64 1.38
C ARG A 19 -0.13 7.67 2.48
N GLU A 20 -0.53 8.03 3.69
CA GLU A 20 -0.52 7.12 4.81
C GLU A 20 -1.89 6.54 5.08
N TYR A 21 -1.93 5.22 5.27
CA TYR A 21 -3.14 4.46 5.51
C TYR A 21 -3.00 3.64 6.78
N THR A 22 -4.14 3.41 7.44
CA THR A 22 -4.25 2.43 8.51
C THR A 22 -4.93 1.18 7.97
N ILE A 23 -4.20 0.07 7.86
CA ILE A 23 -4.76 -1.21 7.41
C ILE A 23 -5.25 -1.99 8.62
N HIS A 24 -6.53 -2.39 8.60
CA HIS A 24 -7.10 -3.30 9.60
C HIS A 24 -6.77 -4.76 9.26
N MET A 25 -5.57 -5.21 9.64
CA MET A 25 -5.09 -6.55 9.34
C MET A 25 -5.93 -7.65 10.00
N HIS A 26 -6.41 -7.47 11.23
CA HIS A 26 -7.21 -8.50 11.92
C HIS A 26 -8.47 -8.92 11.15
N LYS A 27 -9.13 -7.98 10.45
CA LYS A 27 -10.28 -8.28 9.59
C LYS A 27 -9.87 -9.04 8.32
N ARG A 28 -8.68 -8.74 7.78
CA ARG A 28 -8.16 -9.34 6.54
C ARG A 28 -7.61 -10.75 6.73
N VAL A 29 -7.08 -11.05 7.92
CA VAL A 29 -6.55 -12.39 8.26
C VAL A 29 -7.51 -13.20 9.13
N HIS A 30 -8.77 -12.76 9.26
CA HIS A 30 -9.79 -13.48 10.03
C HIS A 30 -10.08 -14.84 9.40
N GLY A 31 -10.15 -15.90 10.21
CA GLY A 31 -10.39 -17.27 9.74
C GLY A 31 -9.22 -17.94 9.02
N VAL A 32 -8.08 -17.26 8.87
CA VAL A 32 -6.87 -17.85 8.25
C VAL A 32 -6.15 -18.76 9.24
N SER A 33 -5.76 -19.96 8.78
CA SER A 33 -4.93 -20.88 9.56
C SER A 33 -3.66 -20.20 10.09
N PHE A 34 -3.27 -20.48 11.33
CA PHE A 34 -2.15 -19.82 12.00
C PHE A 34 -0.84 -19.89 11.22
N LYS A 35 -0.56 -21.02 10.58
CA LYS A 35 0.66 -21.21 9.76
C LYS A 35 0.67 -20.37 8.48
N LYS A 36 -0.45 -19.75 8.11
CA LYS A 36 -0.58 -18.94 6.90
C LYS A 36 -0.88 -17.46 7.20
N ARG A 37 -1.04 -17.06 8.46
CA ARG A 37 -1.46 -15.69 8.82
C ARG A 37 -0.49 -14.61 8.33
N ALA A 38 0.78 -14.63 8.72
CA ALA A 38 1.75 -13.64 8.28
C ALA A 38 1.99 -13.66 6.75
N PRO A 39 2.14 -14.82 6.08
CA PRO A 39 2.19 -14.87 4.62
C PRO A 39 0.96 -14.25 3.93
N THR A 40 -0.24 -14.54 4.42
CA THR A 40 -1.48 -13.96 3.91
C THR A 40 -1.56 -12.46 4.19
N ALA A 41 -1.07 -12.01 5.35
CA ALA A 41 -0.99 -10.59 5.71
C ALA A 41 -0.16 -9.79 4.70
N VAL A 42 1.00 -10.31 4.30
CA VAL A 42 1.85 -9.67 3.28
C VAL A 42 1.13 -9.58 1.93
N LYS A 43 0.44 -10.65 1.51
CA LYS A 43 -0.37 -10.65 0.27
C LYS A 43 -1.50 -9.62 0.33
N GLU A 44 -2.17 -9.52 1.48
CA GLU A 44 -3.23 -8.55 1.73
C GLU A 44 -2.76 -7.10 1.70
N ILE A 45 -1.55 -6.82 2.22
CA ILE A 45 -0.94 -5.49 2.12
C ILE A 45 -0.65 -5.15 0.66
N LYS A 46 -0.10 -6.11 -0.11
CA LYS A 46 0.15 -5.92 -1.55
C LYS A 46 -1.15 -5.66 -2.33
N ALA A 47 -2.20 -6.44 -2.06
CA ALA A 47 -3.52 -6.26 -2.66
C ALA A 47 -4.16 -4.92 -2.26
N PHE A 48 -3.97 -4.48 -1.02
CA PHE A 48 -4.44 -3.18 -0.56
C PHE A 48 -3.76 -2.03 -1.31
N ALA A 49 -2.43 -2.08 -1.44
CA ALA A 49 -1.67 -1.07 -2.17
C ALA A 49 -2.07 -1.02 -3.66
N HIS A 50 -2.21 -2.19 -4.29
CA HIS A 50 -2.71 -2.29 -5.67
C HIS A 50 -4.08 -1.63 -5.83
N LYS A 51 -5.02 -1.91 -4.92
CA LYS A 51 -6.37 -1.33 -4.95
C LYS A 51 -6.41 0.18 -4.71
N GLN A 52 -5.55 0.71 -3.84
CA GLN A 52 -5.54 2.14 -3.51
C GLN A 52 -4.79 3.00 -4.52
N MET A 53 -3.71 2.48 -5.10
CA MET A 53 -2.83 3.25 -6.01
C MET A 53 -3.03 2.93 -7.48
N GLY A 54 -3.68 1.81 -7.80
CA GLY A 54 -3.93 1.37 -9.19
C GLY A 54 -2.68 0.90 -9.95
N THR A 55 -1.56 0.65 -9.26
CA THR A 55 -0.31 0.18 -9.89
C THR A 55 -0.19 -1.33 -9.78
N ILE A 56 0.18 -1.99 -10.88
CA ILE A 56 0.41 -3.45 -10.89
C ILE A 56 1.72 -3.80 -10.16
N ASP A 57 2.77 -3.00 -10.36
CA ASP A 57 4.01 -3.14 -9.60
C ASP A 57 3.85 -2.54 -8.19
N VAL A 58 4.02 -3.40 -7.18
CA VAL A 58 3.95 -3.07 -5.76
C VAL A 58 5.15 -3.70 -5.07
N ARG A 59 6.03 -2.83 -4.58
CA ARG A 59 7.27 -3.14 -3.89
C ARG A 59 7.08 -2.90 -2.39
N LEU A 60 7.42 -3.89 -1.58
CA LEU A 60 7.30 -3.85 -0.12
C LEU A 60 8.67 -3.58 0.48
N ASP A 61 8.75 -2.64 1.41
CA ASP A 61 9.97 -2.38 2.16
C ASP A 61 10.33 -3.56 3.10
N PRO A 62 11.61 -3.95 3.21
CA PRO A 62 12.01 -5.00 4.15
C PRO A 62 11.68 -4.70 5.61
N GLN A 63 11.65 -3.43 6.05
CA GLN A 63 11.28 -3.10 7.44
C GLN A 63 9.78 -3.35 7.69
N LEU A 64 8.93 -3.08 6.70
CA LEU A 64 7.52 -3.47 6.75
C LEU A 64 7.36 -4.98 6.93
N ASN A 65 8.14 -5.78 6.22
CA ASN A 65 8.12 -7.23 6.40
C ASN A 65 8.55 -7.62 7.82
N LYS A 66 9.62 -7.03 8.36
CA LYS A 66 10.04 -7.28 9.75
C LYS A 66 8.94 -6.96 10.76
N GLU A 67 8.21 -5.85 10.60
CA GLU A 67 7.12 -5.48 11.49
C GLU A 67 5.92 -6.44 11.40
N VAL A 68 5.56 -6.91 10.20
CA VAL A 68 4.49 -7.92 10.04
C VAL A 68 4.85 -9.25 10.71
N TRP A 69 6.14 -9.63 10.67
CA TRP A 69 6.64 -10.90 11.19
C TRP A 69 7.18 -10.83 12.63
N LYS A 70 7.15 -9.66 13.27
CA LYS A 70 7.78 -9.40 14.58
C LYS A 70 7.34 -10.33 15.72
N GLN A 71 6.06 -10.74 15.74
CA GLN A 71 5.52 -11.66 16.74
C GLN A 71 5.36 -13.10 16.18
N GLY A 72 6.07 -13.42 15.09
CA GLY A 72 6.04 -14.70 14.41
C GLY A 72 4.82 -14.91 13.50
N ILE A 73 4.70 -16.13 12.96
CA ILE A 73 3.78 -16.44 11.85
C ILE A 73 2.29 -16.23 12.18
N LYS A 74 1.91 -16.39 13.45
CA LYS A 74 0.53 -16.19 13.95
C LYS A 74 0.25 -14.76 14.43
N GLY A 75 1.30 -14.06 14.86
CA GLY A 75 1.23 -12.77 15.57
C GLY A 75 1.23 -11.57 14.64
N VAL A 76 0.28 -11.53 13.71
CA VAL A 76 0.14 -10.36 12.82
C VAL A 76 -0.45 -9.19 13.63
N PRO A 77 0.15 -7.99 13.59
CA PRO A 77 -0.41 -6.80 14.24
C PRO A 77 -1.87 -6.56 13.80
N TYR A 78 -2.76 -6.19 14.71
CA TYR A 78 -4.18 -6.05 14.36
C TYR A 78 -4.47 -4.90 13.40
N ARG A 79 -3.68 -3.83 13.53
CA ARG A 79 -3.69 -2.65 12.68
C ARG A 79 -2.25 -2.28 12.37
N LEU A 80 -2.02 -1.85 11.15
CA LEU A 80 -0.69 -1.45 10.67
C LEU A 80 -0.82 -0.09 9.99
N ARG A 81 -0.01 0.89 10.42
CA ARG A 81 0.12 2.16 9.72
C ARG A 81 1.16 2.00 8.64
N VAL A 82 0.77 2.25 7.39
CA VAL A 82 1.66 2.14 6.24
C VAL A 82 1.67 3.44 5.47
N ARG A 83 2.83 3.77 4.92
CA ARG A 83 3.00 4.82 3.92
C ARG A 83 3.10 4.16 2.56
N ILE A 84 2.30 4.62 1.62
CA ILE A 84 2.31 4.13 0.25
C ILE A 84 2.68 5.31 -0.64
N SER A 85 3.78 5.17 -1.35
CA SER A 85 4.34 6.19 -2.23
C SER A 85 4.23 5.68 -3.67
N ARG A 86 3.40 6.32 -4.50
CA ARG A 86 3.35 6.03 -5.93
C ARG A 86 4.44 6.84 -6.63
N LYS A 87 5.49 6.17 -7.10
CA LYS A 87 6.68 6.77 -7.72
C LYS A 87 6.77 6.43 -9.21
N ARG A 88 7.48 7.26 -9.97
CA ARG A 88 7.84 6.95 -11.37
C ARG A 88 8.92 5.88 -11.39
N ASN A 89 8.80 4.94 -12.33
CA ASN A 89 9.88 4.01 -12.61
C ASN A 89 10.80 4.60 -13.67
N ASP A 90 12.06 4.83 -13.31
CA ASP A 90 13.09 5.40 -14.19
C ASP A 90 14.00 4.30 -14.80
N GLU A 91 13.72 3.02 -14.54
CA GLU A 91 14.45 1.89 -15.14
C GLU A 91 14.13 1.76 -16.65
N GLU A 92 15.18 1.81 -17.48
CA GLU A 92 15.11 1.66 -18.94
C GLU A 92 14.64 0.24 -19.29
N GLY A 93 13.38 0.11 -19.76
CA GLY A 93 12.74 -1.19 -20.07
C GLY A 93 11.63 -1.63 -19.09
N ALA A 94 11.26 -0.79 -18.12
CA ALA A 94 10.14 -1.08 -17.24
C ALA A 94 8.82 -1.26 -18.00
N LYS A 95 8.11 -2.36 -17.74
CA LYS A 95 6.77 -2.64 -18.31
C LYS A 95 5.72 -1.59 -17.90
N GLU A 96 5.86 -1.06 -16.69
CA GLU A 96 4.94 -0.09 -16.10
C GLU A 96 5.68 1.20 -15.75
N LYS A 97 5.07 2.35 -16.06
CA LYS A 97 5.64 3.68 -15.82
C LYS A 97 5.65 4.10 -14.36
N LEU A 98 4.82 3.46 -13.53
CA LEU A 98 4.60 3.80 -12.11
C LEU A 98 4.67 2.54 -11.27
N TYR A 99 5.27 2.65 -10.08
CA TYR A 99 5.23 1.60 -9.06
C TYR A 99 4.79 2.18 -7.71
N SER A 100 4.22 1.33 -6.87
CA SER A 100 3.92 1.69 -5.48
C SER A 100 4.98 1.11 -4.55
N PHE A 101 5.58 1.95 -3.72
CA PHE A 101 6.46 1.54 -2.63
C PHE A 101 5.69 1.61 -1.30
N VAL A 102 5.74 0.54 -0.51
CA VAL A 102 5.01 0.45 0.76
C VAL A 102 5.98 0.33 1.92
N GLU A 103 5.89 1.27 2.85
CA GLU A 103 6.74 1.37 4.04
C GLU A 103 5.89 1.25 5.31
N ALA A 104 6.48 0.74 6.40
CA ALA A 104 5.87 0.79 7.72
C ALA A 104 6.09 2.17 8.35
N VAL A 105 5.05 2.74 8.94
CA VAL A 105 5.17 3.96 9.74
C VAL A 105 5.10 3.56 11.21
N ASN A 106 6.15 3.90 11.95
CA ASN A 106 6.22 3.54 13.37
C ASN A 106 5.29 4.47 14.17
N VAL A 107 4.15 3.93 14.61
CA VAL A 107 3.17 4.66 15.41
C VAL A 107 2.77 3.82 16.61
N LYS A 108 2.77 4.43 17.81
CA LYS A 108 2.40 3.75 19.06
C LYS A 108 0.97 3.18 19.01
N ASN A 109 0.01 3.94 18.48
CA ASN A 109 -1.37 3.48 18.31
C ASN A 109 -1.94 3.92 16.95
N PRO A 110 -2.17 2.99 16.00
CA PRO A 110 -2.73 3.31 14.69
C PRO A 110 -4.27 3.45 14.70
N LYS A 111 -4.97 3.18 15.81
CA LYS A 111 -6.43 3.27 15.87
C LYS A 111 -6.89 4.74 15.78
N GLY A 112 -7.89 5.01 14.93
CA GLY A 112 -8.47 6.35 14.77
C GLY A 112 -7.73 7.26 13.79
N LEU A 113 -6.53 6.89 13.35
CA LEU A 113 -5.80 7.66 12.34
C LEU A 113 -6.46 7.49 10.96
N GLN A 114 -6.93 8.60 10.41
CA GLN A 114 -7.50 8.68 9.08
C GLN A 114 -6.41 8.59 8.00
N THR A 115 -6.84 8.41 6.76
CA THR A 115 -5.94 8.49 5.61
C THR A 115 -5.44 9.92 5.47
N THR A 116 -4.13 10.10 5.40
CA THR A 116 -3.52 11.43 5.21
C THR A 116 -2.68 11.42 3.94
N VAL A 117 -2.75 12.51 3.18
CA VAL A 117 -1.77 12.77 2.12
C VAL A 117 -0.53 13.30 2.80
N VAL A 118 0.64 12.75 2.45
CA VAL A 118 1.92 13.23 2.94
C VAL A 118 2.57 13.97 1.78
N ASP A 119 2.84 15.25 1.97
CA ASP A 119 3.60 16.02 1.00
C ASP A 119 5.05 15.49 1.00
N ALA A 120 5.56 15.25 -0.21
CA ALA A 120 6.92 14.75 -0.42
C ALA A 120 7.95 15.87 -0.27
#